data_AF-A0A2N9NEG7-F1
#
_entry.id   AF-A0A2N9NEG7-F1
#
_cell.length_a   1.000
_cell.length_b   1.000
_cell.length_c   1.000
_cell.angle_alpha   90.00
_cell.angle_beta   90.00
_cell.angle_gamma   90.00
#
_symmetry.space_group_name_H-M   'P 1'
#
loop_
_entity.id
_entity.type
_entity.pdbx_description
1 polymer ?
#
loop_
_entity_poly.entity_id
_entity_poly.type
_entity_poly.pdbx_seq_one_letter_code
_entity_poly.pdbx_strand_id
1 'polypeptide(L)'
;MDSAKYRLAARHSLSSLLGLGRLVLKHPAFAARLLIRRLHYFRTRQFEGSLLTPELCLIETPDMLISYWCIFVERELFSAQWARPLQQAQRPVIVDVGANAGIFSLFAHTVNPKAKIIAFEPLPAMQERLRALKERTGMDFEWHQQAASDHIGEAVFESPHGYDGISRVCTGQPTGQTFRVETTTLDTMLAGRDIDLIKIDVEGFECQVLAGAKRTIERTRFLIVEAQSAQQIEKVTEAVGPGWARSILGPSDVMFYRP
;
A
#
# COMPACT_ATOMS: atom_id res chain seq x y z
N MET A 1 10.71 -5.55 13.47
CA MET A 1 9.45 -4.91 13.93
C MET A 1 9.72 -3.50 14.46
N ASP A 2 10.44 -2.68 13.68
CA ASP A 2 10.86 -1.31 14.04
C ASP A 2 10.88 -0.43 12.77
N SER A 3 9.83 -0.53 11.96
CA SER A 3 9.67 0.31 10.77
C SER A 3 9.17 1.71 11.17
N ALA A 4 9.34 2.70 10.28
CA ALA A 4 8.87 4.06 10.50
C ALA A 4 7.35 4.10 10.82
N LYS A 5 6.56 3.24 10.16
CA LYS A 5 5.11 3.02 10.38
C LYS A 5 4.81 2.70 11.87
N TYR A 6 5.62 1.86 12.52
CA TYR A 6 5.48 1.52 13.93
C TYR A 6 5.78 2.70 14.88
N ARG A 7 6.82 3.49 14.59
CA ARG A 7 7.18 4.68 15.39
C ARG A 7 6.17 5.81 15.24
N LEU A 8 5.60 5.98 14.04
CA LEU A 8 4.54 6.94 13.76
C LEU A 8 3.24 6.54 14.48
N ALA A 9 2.84 5.28 14.36
CA ALA A 9 1.66 4.75 15.03
C ALA A 9 1.81 4.68 16.56
N ALA A 10 3.03 4.76 17.11
CA ALA A 10 3.24 4.89 18.55
C ALA A 10 3.08 6.34 19.06
N ARG A 11 3.07 7.35 18.19
CA ARG A 11 2.93 8.77 18.56
C ARG A 11 1.51 9.28 18.27
N HIS A 12 1.05 10.23 19.06
CA HIS A 12 -0.20 10.95 18.82
C HIS A 12 0.09 12.17 17.96
N SER A 13 0.14 11.99 16.63
CA SER A 13 0.25 13.11 15.70
C SER A 13 -1.02 13.97 15.73
N LEU A 14 -0.93 15.24 15.32
CA LEU A 14 -2.13 16.07 15.13
C LEU A 14 -3.11 15.41 14.15
N SER A 15 -2.59 14.75 13.12
CA SER A 15 -3.38 13.98 12.15
C SER A 15 -4.14 12.82 12.79
N SER A 16 -3.54 12.11 13.75
CA SER A 16 -4.20 11.08 14.56
C SER A 16 -5.37 11.64 15.35
N LEU A 17 -5.19 12.78 16.04
CA LEU A 17 -6.26 13.39 16.85
C LEU A 17 -7.42 13.87 15.96
N LEU A 18 -7.12 14.58 14.87
CA LEU A 18 -8.13 15.05 13.92
C LEU A 18 -8.85 13.87 13.22
N GLY A 19 -8.09 12.85 12.84
CA GLY A 19 -8.59 11.61 12.25
C GLY A 19 -9.57 10.89 13.17
N LEU A 20 -9.15 10.65 14.41
CA LEU A 20 -9.96 9.98 15.41
C LEU A 20 -11.21 10.80 15.74
N GLY A 21 -11.11 12.13 15.84
CA GLY A 21 -12.27 13.00 16.03
C GLY A 21 -13.31 12.85 14.91
N ARG A 22 -12.87 12.84 13.64
CA ARG A 22 -13.76 12.59 12.49
C ARG A 22 -14.41 11.20 12.57
N LEU A 23 -13.65 10.18 12.97
CA LEU A 23 -14.15 8.82 13.09
C LEU A 23 -15.16 8.68 14.22
N VAL A 24 -14.92 9.32 15.37
CA VAL A 24 -15.86 9.35 16.51
C VAL A 24 -17.19 9.99 16.11
N LEU A 25 -17.16 11.09 15.34
CA LEU A 25 -18.38 11.76 14.88
C LEU A 25 -19.23 10.88 13.96
N LYS A 26 -18.61 10.03 13.12
CA LYS A 26 -19.32 9.18 12.16
C LYS A 26 -19.67 7.80 12.70
N HIS A 27 -18.76 7.18 13.44
CA HIS A 27 -18.82 5.80 13.89
C HIS A 27 -18.29 5.65 15.33
N PRO A 28 -18.95 6.23 16.35
CA PRO A 28 -18.43 6.31 17.71
C PRO A 28 -18.09 4.96 18.33
N ALA A 29 -18.96 3.96 18.16
CA ALA A 29 -18.74 2.61 18.68
C ALA A 29 -17.56 1.88 18.00
N PHE A 30 -17.31 2.14 16.71
CA PHE A 30 -16.14 1.61 16.02
C PHE A 30 -14.87 2.34 16.45
N ALA A 31 -14.89 3.67 16.53
CA ALA A 31 -13.77 4.49 16.96
C ALA A 31 -13.25 4.07 18.35
N ALA A 32 -14.16 3.83 19.29
CA ALA A 32 -13.81 3.33 20.62
C ALA A 32 -13.12 1.97 20.57
N ARG A 33 -13.68 1.00 19.82
CA ARG A 33 -13.09 -0.33 19.65
C ARG A 33 -11.71 -0.28 19.00
N LEU A 34 -11.56 0.52 17.93
CA LEU A 34 -10.29 0.71 17.23
C LEU A 34 -9.22 1.31 18.16
N LEU A 35 -9.57 2.35 18.93
CA LEU A 35 -8.66 2.96 19.89
C LEU A 35 -8.25 1.98 21.00
N ILE A 36 -9.20 1.21 21.56
CA ILE A 36 -8.91 0.19 22.58
C ILE A 36 -7.95 -0.86 22.02
N ARG A 37 -8.20 -1.37 20.81
CA ARG A 37 -7.31 -2.35 20.15
C ARG A 37 -5.91 -1.79 19.95
N ARG A 38 -5.78 -0.54 19.49
CA ARG A 38 -4.50 0.14 19.33
C ARG A 38 -3.76 0.30 20.66
N LEU A 39 -4.41 0.84 21.68
CA LEU A 39 -3.80 1.05 23.00
C LEU A 39 -3.38 -0.28 23.64
N HIS A 40 -4.22 -1.31 23.54
CA HIS A 40 -3.89 -2.64 24.02
C HIS A 40 -2.64 -3.18 23.32
N TYR A 41 -2.61 -3.18 21.98
CA TYR A 41 -1.45 -3.67 21.23
C TYR A 41 -0.15 -2.95 21.58
N PHE A 42 -0.15 -1.62 21.66
CA PHE A 42 1.07 -0.87 22.02
C PHE A 42 1.52 -1.09 23.46
N ARG A 43 0.60 -1.50 24.35
CA ARG A 43 0.90 -1.84 25.75
C ARG A 43 1.37 -3.27 25.94
N THR A 44 0.75 -4.23 25.26
CA THR A 44 0.94 -5.68 25.52
C THR A 44 1.69 -6.40 24.43
N ARG A 45 1.80 -5.82 23.23
CA ARG A 45 2.25 -6.46 21.99
C ARG A 45 1.41 -7.66 21.57
N GLN A 46 0.19 -7.77 22.09
CA GLN A 46 -0.78 -8.79 21.70
C GLN A 46 -1.90 -8.17 20.87
N PHE A 47 -2.34 -8.89 19.84
CA PHE A 47 -3.49 -8.52 19.02
C PHE A 47 -4.43 -9.72 18.93
N GLU A 48 -5.65 -9.56 19.44
CA GLU A 48 -6.61 -10.65 19.59
C GLU A 48 -7.91 -10.35 18.86
N GLY A 49 -8.43 -11.37 18.19
CA GLY A 49 -9.67 -11.31 17.42
C GLY A 49 -9.55 -10.47 16.16
N SER A 50 -10.70 -10.14 15.58
CA SER A 50 -10.79 -9.34 14.37
C SER A 50 -11.65 -8.09 14.58
N LEU A 51 -11.44 -7.08 13.74
CA LEU A 51 -12.22 -5.85 13.76
C LEU A 51 -12.63 -5.49 12.33
N LEU A 52 -13.92 -5.60 12.02
CA LEU A 52 -14.49 -5.14 10.75
C LEU A 52 -14.67 -3.61 10.79
N THR A 53 -14.12 -2.92 9.80
CA THR A 53 -14.18 -1.46 9.67
C THR A 53 -15.43 -1.02 8.89
N PRO A 54 -15.84 0.26 8.98
CA PRO A 54 -16.94 0.81 8.18
C PRO A 54 -16.75 0.63 6.66
N GLU A 55 -15.50 0.59 6.21
CA GLU A 55 -15.11 0.36 4.81
C GLU A 55 -15.00 -1.13 4.46
N LEU A 56 -15.42 -2.03 5.35
CA LEU A 56 -15.42 -3.49 5.14
C LEU A 56 -14.02 -4.14 5.08
N CYS A 57 -13.01 -3.44 5.64
CA CYS A 57 -11.71 -4.04 5.94
C CYS A 57 -11.82 -4.92 7.19
N LEU A 58 -11.30 -6.15 7.16
CA LEU A 58 -11.23 -7.00 8.33
C LEU A 58 -9.82 -6.92 8.91
N ILE A 59 -9.64 -6.20 10.02
CA ILE A 59 -8.33 -6.06 10.67
C ILE A 59 -8.09 -7.29 11.55
N GLU A 60 -7.08 -8.08 11.22
CA GLU A 60 -6.75 -9.34 11.91
C GLU A 60 -5.32 -9.40 12.42
N THR A 61 -4.46 -8.47 11.99
CA THR A 61 -3.06 -8.41 12.40
C THR A 61 -2.68 -7.02 12.89
N PRO A 62 -1.61 -6.90 13.69
CA PRO A 62 -1.07 -5.61 14.07
C PRO A 62 -0.67 -4.73 12.89
N ASP A 63 -0.11 -5.30 11.83
CA ASP A 63 0.31 -4.55 10.64
C ASP A 63 -0.88 -3.98 9.89
N MET A 64 -1.99 -4.72 9.83
CA MET A 64 -3.25 -4.20 9.29
C MET A 64 -3.83 -3.09 10.16
N LEU A 65 -3.74 -3.21 11.49
CA LEU A 65 -4.18 -2.17 12.42
C LEU A 65 -3.42 -0.87 12.19
N ILE A 66 -2.10 -0.95 12.06
CA ILE A 66 -1.22 0.20 11.84
C ILE A 66 -1.50 0.80 10.47
N SER A 67 -1.54 -0.02 9.42
CA SER A 67 -1.80 0.43 8.05
C SER A 67 -3.17 1.10 7.92
N TYR A 68 -4.21 0.52 8.52
CA TYR A 68 -5.54 1.14 8.56
C TYR A 68 -5.53 2.47 9.32
N TRP A 69 -4.82 2.55 10.45
CA TRP A 69 -4.69 3.79 11.20
C TRP A 69 -4.02 4.90 10.38
N CYS A 70 -2.86 4.64 9.79
CA CYS A 70 -2.15 5.58 8.93
C CYS A 70 -3.00 6.05 7.74
N ILE A 71 -3.63 5.11 7.03
CA ILE A 71 -4.33 5.40 5.77
C ILE A 71 -5.72 6.01 5.99
N PHE A 72 -6.55 5.44 6.87
CA PHE A 72 -7.94 5.88 7.05
C PHE A 72 -8.12 6.90 8.17
N VAL A 73 -7.38 6.78 9.26
CA VAL A 73 -7.49 7.72 10.39
C VAL A 73 -6.64 8.96 10.12
N GLU A 74 -5.34 8.79 9.90
CA GLU A 74 -4.42 9.91 9.69
C GLU A 74 -4.50 10.50 8.28
N ARG A 75 -5.03 9.74 7.31
CA ARG A 75 -5.13 10.11 5.89
C ARG A 75 -3.77 10.40 5.28
N GLU A 76 -2.76 9.63 5.68
CA GLU A 76 -1.36 9.81 5.30
C GLU A 76 -1.14 9.90 3.79
N LEU A 77 -1.83 9.05 3.03
CA LEU A 77 -1.71 8.98 1.57
C LEU A 77 -2.67 9.94 0.83
N PHE A 78 -3.55 10.65 1.54
CA PHE A 78 -4.52 11.53 0.89
C PHE A 78 -3.87 12.86 0.50
N SER A 79 -3.85 13.16 -0.80
CA SER A 79 -3.60 14.51 -1.31
C SER A 79 -4.70 14.91 -2.27
N ALA A 80 -5.16 16.16 -2.17
CA ALA A 80 -6.16 16.70 -3.08
C ALA A 80 -5.67 16.69 -4.54
N GLN A 81 -4.36 16.67 -4.76
CA GLN A 81 -3.73 16.70 -6.09
C GLN A 81 -4.07 15.46 -6.91
N TRP A 82 -3.98 14.26 -6.32
CA TRP A 82 -4.36 13.02 -6.99
C TRP A 82 -5.83 12.65 -6.71
N ALA A 83 -6.33 12.91 -5.50
CA ALA A 83 -7.65 12.41 -5.10
C ALA A 83 -8.80 13.13 -5.82
N ARG A 84 -8.74 14.47 -5.98
CA ARG A 84 -9.84 15.21 -6.62
C ARG A 84 -10.04 14.82 -8.08
N PRO A 85 -8.99 14.71 -8.91
CA PRO A 85 -9.18 14.24 -10.28
C PRO A 85 -9.70 12.81 -10.36
N LEU A 86 -9.23 11.91 -9.50
CA LEU A 86 -9.73 10.53 -9.48
C LEU A 86 -11.18 10.44 -9.02
N GLN A 87 -11.63 11.29 -8.08
CA GLN A 87 -13.05 11.40 -7.69
C GLN A 87 -13.96 11.82 -8.87
N GLN A 88 -13.43 12.63 -9.79
CA GLN A 88 -14.17 13.13 -10.96
C GLN A 88 -14.06 12.20 -12.18
N ALA A 89 -13.08 11.29 -12.19
CA ALA A 89 -12.89 10.34 -13.27
C ALA A 89 -14.06 9.34 -13.35
N GLN A 90 -14.49 9.00 -14.56
CA GLN A 90 -15.63 8.12 -14.76
C GLN A 90 -15.36 6.68 -14.32
N ARG A 91 -14.15 6.17 -14.61
CA ARG A 91 -13.71 4.81 -14.28
C ARG A 91 -12.17 4.75 -14.24
N PRO A 92 -11.52 5.38 -13.25
CA PRO A 92 -10.07 5.47 -13.22
C PRO A 92 -9.42 4.09 -13.04
N VAL A 93 -8.21 3.90 -13.57
CA VAL A 93 -7.41 2.69 -13.38
C VAL A 93 -6.33 2.94 -12.35
N ILE A 94 -6.34 2.16 -11.27
CA ILE A 94 -5.42 2.29 -10.14
C ILE A 94 -4.64 0.99 -9.99
N VAL A 95 -3.33 1.10 -9.84
CA VAL A 95 -2.42 -0.04 -9.66
C VAL A 95 -1.84 0.00 -8.24
N ASP A 96 -1.91 -1.13 -7.55
CA ASP A 96 -1.40 -1.31 -6.18
C ASP A 96 -0.29 -2.38 -6.18
N VAL A 97 0.97 -1.94 -6.12
CA VAL A 97 2.14 -2.82 -6.17
C VAL A 97 2.65 -3.07 -4.76
N GLY A 98 2.61 -4.33 -4.32
CA GLY A 98 2.83 -4.71 -2.92
C GLY A 98 1.53 -4.59 -2.11
N ALA A 99 0.42 -5.05 -2.68
CA ALA A 99 -0.91 -4.78 -2.14
C ALA A 99 -1.16 -5.38 -0.74
N ASN A 100 -0.39 -6.39 -0.32
CA ASN A 100 -0.52 -7.08 0.96
C ASN A 100 -1.98 -7.53 1.18
N ALA A 101 -2.62 -7.14 2.28
CA ALA A 101 -4.03 -7.42 2.56
C ALA A 101 -5.03 -6.48 1.83
N GLY A 102 -4.55 -5.63 0.91
CA GLY A 102 -5.37 -4.77 0.04
C GLY A 102 -5.87 -3.48 0.69
N ILE A 103 -5.21 -2.98 1.73
CA ILE A 103 -5.67 -1.78 2.46
C ILE A 103 -5.59 -0.52 1.57
N PHE A 104 -4.52 -0.37 0.78
CA PHE A 104 -4.43 0.74 -0.17
C PHE A 104 -5.46 0.59 -1.30
N SER A 105 -5.57 -0.60 -1.90
CA SER A 105 -6.64 -0.93 -2.84
C SER A 105 -8.03 -0.52 -2.32
N LEU A 106 -8.38 -0.88 -1.08
CA LEU A 106 -9.63 -0.47 -0.47
C LEU A 106 -9.74 1.05 -0.33
N PHE A 107 -8.68 1.71 0.14
CA PHE A 107 -8.65 3.17 0.26
C PHE A 107 -8.88 3.86 -1.09
N ALA A 108 -8.22 3.40 -2.15
CA ALA A 108 -8.43 3.87 -3.51
C ALA A 108 -9.88 3.68 -3.98
N HIS A 109 -10.49 2.52 -3.67
CA HIS A 109 -11.91 2.28 -3.92
C HIS A 109 -12.82 3.27 -3.17
N THR A 110 -12.49 3.66 -1.94
CA THR A 110 -13.26 4.69 -1.21
C THR A 110 -13.15 6.09 -1.82
N VAL A 111 -12.07 6.38 -2.54
CA VAL A 111 -11.90 7.64 -3.28
C VAL A 111 -12.76 7.65 -4.54
N ASN A 112 -12.84 6.54 -5.27
CA ASN A 112 -13.77 6.37 -6.37
C ASN A 112 -14.30 4.93 -6.46
N PRO A 113 -15.58 4.68 -6.10
CA PRO A 113 -16.17 3.34 -6.13
C PRO A 113 -16.23 2.69 -7.53
N LYS A 114 -16.06 3.47 -8.61
CA LYS A 114 -16.00 3.00 -9.99
C LYS A 114 -14.58 2.70 -10.46
N ALA A 115 -13.55 2.91 -9.63
CA ALA A 115 -12.18 2.62 -10.00
C ALA A 115 -11.99 1.14 -10.33
N LYS A 116 -11.28 0.85 -11.41
CA LYS A 116 -10.71 -0.47 -11.63
C LYS A 116 -9.37 -0.54 -10.89
N ILE A 117 -9.22 -1.52 -10.01
CA ILE A 117 -8.01 -1.73 -9.23
C ILE A 117 -7.29 -2.98 -9.72
N ILE A 118 -6.00 -2.85 -9.99
CA ILE A 118 -5.09 -3.93 -10.41
C ILE A 118 -3.98 -4.04 -9.38
N ALA A 119 -3.96 -5.13 -8.61
CA ALA A 119 -2.92 -5.34 -7.59
C ALA A 119 -1.86 -6.37 -8.01
N PHE A 120 -0.66 -6.21 -7.46
CA PHE A 120 0.42 -7.19 -7.49
C PHE A 120 0.79 -7.55 -6.06
N GLU A 121 0.61 -8.82 -5.69
CA GLU A 121 0.91 -9.33 -4.35
C GLU A 121 1.36 -10.79 -4.46
N PRO A 122 2.67 -11.08 -4.35
CA PRO A 122 3.20 -12.43 -4.59
C PRO A 122 2.87 -13.44 -3.49
N LEU A 123 2.58 -12.99 -2.26
CA LEU A 123 2.50 -13.88 -1.11
C LEU A 123 1.23 -14.75 -1.15
N PRO A 124 1.36 -16.10 -1.15
CA PRO A 124 0.22 -17.01 -1.06
C PRO A 124 -0.70 -16.71 0.13
N ALA A 125 -0.13 -16.35 1.28
CA ALA A 125 -0.87 -16.05 2.50
C ALA A 125 -1.79 -14.82 2.37
N MET A 126 -1.53 -13.91 1.42
CA MET A 126 -2.37 -12.73 1.19
C MET A 126 -3.53 -13.00 0.21
N GLN A 127 -3.45 -14.06 -0.60
CA GLN A 127 -4.42 -14.31 -1.68
C GLN A 127 -5.84 -14.50 -1.15
N GLU A 128 -6.00 -15.23 -0.05
CA GLU A 128 -7.31 -15.41 0.60
C GLU A 128 -7.86 -14.11 1.17
N ARG A 129 -6.99 -13.25 1.72
CA ARG A 129 -7.38 -11.93 2.23
C ARG A 129 -7.83 -11.01 1.11
N LEU A 130 -7.12 -10.98 -0.01
CA LEU A 130 -7.49 -10.20 -1.20
C LEU A 130 -8.82 -10.68 -1.81
N ARG A 131 -9.02 -11.99 -1.89
CA ARG A 131 -10.30 -12.59 -2.32
C ARG A 131 -11.44 -12.20 -1.40
N ALA A 132 -11.28 -12.39 -0.10
CA ALA A 132 -12.29 -12.04 0.89
C ALA A 132 -12.57 -10.53 0.92
N LEU A 133 -11.56 -9.68 0.69
CA LEU A 133 -11.75 -8.24 0.54
C LEU A 133 -12.64 -7.92 -0.66
N LYS A 134 -12.33 -8.49 -1.84
CA LYS A 134 -13.15 -8.32 -3.06
C LYS A 134 -14.61 -8.74 -2.83
N GLU A 135 -14.82 -9.90 -2.22
CA GLU A 135 -16.15 -10.44 -1.95
C GLU A 135 -16.95 -9.55 -1.00
N ARG A 136 -16.31 -9.01 0.06
CA ARG A 136 -16.98 -8.11 1.01
C ARG A 136 -17.32 -6.76 0.41
N THR A 137 -16.45 -6.18 -0.41
CA THR A 137 -16.60 -4.79 -0.88
C THR A 137 -17.32 -4.70 -2.22
N GLY A 138 -17.32 -5.76 -3.02
CA GLY A 138 -17.85 -5.76 -4.38
C GLY A 138 -17.07 -4.87 -5.36
N MET A 139 -15.85 -4.46 -4.99
CA MET A 139 -15.03 -3.55 -5.80
C MET A 139 -14.52 -4.22 -7.09
N ASP A 140 -14.35 -3.43 -8.16
CA ASP A 140 -13.76 -3.88 -9.44
C ASP A 140 -12.25 -4.10 -9.27
N PHE A 141 -11.90 -5.24 -8.70
CA PHE A 141 -10.56 -5.58 -8.24
C PHE A 141 -10.06 -6.88 -8.86
N GLU A 142 -8.94 -6.79 -9.55
CA GLU A 142 -8.14 -7.92 -10.01
C GLU A 142 -6.77 -7.85 -9.33
N TRP A 143 -6.18 -9.00 -9.04
CA TRP A 143 -4.84 -9.07 -8.51
C TRP A 143 -4.06 -10.22 -9.13
N HIS A 144 -2.75 -10.05 -9.20
CA HIS A 144 -1.80 -11.01 -9.72
C HIS A 144 -0.91 -11.52 -8.59
N GLN A 145 -0.82 -12.84 -8.44
CA GLN A 145 0.09 -13.50 -7.50
C GLN A 145 1.53 -13.50 -8.05
N GLN A 146 2.06 -12.31 -8.33
CA GLN A 146 3.39 -12.10 -8.89
C GLN A 146 3.99 -10.83 -8.28
N ALA A 147 5.29 -10.83 -8.07
CA ALA A 147 6.03 -9.64 -7.68
C ALA A 147 6.29 -8.79 -8.92
N ALA A 148 5.93 -7.51 -8.90
CA ALA A 148 6.41 -6.58 -9.91
C ALA A 148 7.93 -6.40 -9.73
N SER A 149 8.67 -6.40 -10.83
CA SER A 149 10.13 -6.42 -10.87
C SER A 149 10.64 -5.78 -12.15
N ASP A 150 11.96 -5.75 -12.33
CA ASP A 150 12.66 -5.34 -13.55
C ASP A 150 12.77 -6.46 -14.60
N HIS A 151 12.33 -7.68 -14.28
CA HIS A 151 12.36 -8.84 -15.16
C HIS A 151 11.17 -9.79 -14.92
N ILE A 152 10.89 -10.63 -15.91
CA ILE A 152 9.98 -11.79 -15.79
C ILE A 152 10.81 -13.00 -15.37
N GLY A 153 10.33 -13.79 -14.40
CA GLY A 153 11.04 -14.95 -13.91
C GLY A 153 10.67 -15.27 -12.47
N GLU A 154 11.67 -15.42 -11.60
CA GLU A 154 11.48 -15.70 -10.19
C GLU A 154 12.41 -14.84 -9.34
N ALA A 155 11.93 -14.41 -8.18
CA ALA A 155 12.73 -13.78 -7.13
C ALA A 155 12.72 -14.64 -5.87
N VAL A 156 13.79 -14.53 -5.08
CA VAL A 156 13.85 -15.13 -3.75
C VAL A 156 13.37 -14.10 -2.74
N PHE A 157 12.35 -14.45 -1.97
CA PHE A 157 11.89 -13.68 -0.84
C PHE A 157 12.45 -14.27 0.45
N GLU A 158 12.67 -13.42 1.44
CA GLU A 158 13.03 -13.83 2.79
C GLU A 158 12.02 -13.31 3.81
N SER A 159 11.78 -14.12 4.85
CA SER A 159 10.96 -13.75 5.99
C SER A 159 11.47 -14.41 7.29
N PRO A 160 11.34 -13.74 8.44
CA PRO A 160 11.58 -14.35 9.75
C PRO A 160 10.70 -15.57 10.04
N HIS A 161 9.47 -15.63 9.49
CA HIS A 161 8.47 -16.65 9.84
C HIS A 161 7.82 -17.34 8.63
N GLY A 162 8.37 -17.18 7.41
CA GLY A 162 7.87 -17.81 6.19
C GLY A 162 6.93 -16.91 5.39
N TYR A 163 5.81 -17.41 4.89
CA TYR A 163 4.88 -16.60 4.08
C TYR A 163 4.05 -15.63 4.95
N ASP A 164 4.66 -14.56 5.45
CA ASP A 164 4.00 -13.53 6.25
C ASP A 164 4.08 -12.14 5.60
N GLY A 165 3.28 -11.20 6.11
CA GLY A 165 3.15 -9.85 5.56
C GLY A 165 4.37 -8.94 5.73
N ILE A 166 5.48 -9.44 6.29
CA ILE A 166 6.76 -8.73 6.44
C ILE A 166 7.86 -9.32 5.54
N SER A 167 7.49 -10.24 4.64
CA SER A 167 8.39 -10.83 3.65
C SER A 167 8.90 -9.77 2.67
N ARG A 168 10.18 -9.84 2.31
CA ARG A 168 10.81 -8.92 1.36
C ARG A 168 11.73 -9.65 0.39
N VAL A 169 12.07 -9.02 -0.73
CA VAL A 169 13.04 -9.60 -1.68
C VAL A 169 14.41 -9.75 -0.99
N CYS A 170 14.98 -10.95 -1.06
CA CYS A 170 16.31 -11.24 -0.56
C CYS A 170 17.36 -10.81 -1.60
N THR A 171 18.09 -9.73 -1.30
CA THR A 171 19.12 -9.15 -2.19
C THR A 171 20.55 -9.52 -1.79
N GLY A 172 20.71 -10.41 -0.80
CA GLY A 172 22.00 -10.79 -0.22
C GLY A 172 21.96 -12.17 0.45
N GLN A 173 22.77 -12.35 1.50
CA GLN A 173 22.75 -13.60 2.27
C GLN A 173 21.47 -13.66 3.11
N PRO A 174 20.66 -14.73 3.00
CA PRO A 174 19.42 -14.84 3.74
C PRO A 174 19.65 -14.86 5.25
N THR A 175 18.88 -14.08 5.99
CA THR A 175 18.90 -14.10 7.46
C THR A 175 17.73 -14.88 8.07
N GLY A 176 16.86 -15.44 7.23
CA GLY A 176 15.63 -16.13 7.63
C GLY A 176 15.23 -17.22 6.63
N GLN A 177 13.98 -17.66 6.71
CA GLN A 177 13.44 -18.61 5.73
C GLN A 177 13.28 -17.93 4.38
N THR A 178 13.61 -18.65 3.31
CA THR A 178 13.45 -18.18 1.95
C THR A 178 12.44 -19.00 1.17
N PHE A 179 11.79 -18.33 0.22
CA PHE A 179 10.89 -18.97 -0.73
C PHE A 179 10.95 -18.23 -2.06
N ARG A 180 10.51 -18.90 -3.13
CA ARG A 180 10.51 -18.34 -4.48
C ARG A 180 9.14 -17.81 -4.81
N VAL A 181 9.11 -16.67 -5.50
CA VAL A 181 7.89 -16.10 -6.05
C VAL A 181 8.11 -15.77 -7.52
N GLU A 182 7.05 -15.86 -8.30
CA GLU A 182 7.08 -15.42 -9.69
C GLU A 182 7.22 -13.90 -9.78
N THR A 183 8.03 -13.44 -10.73
CA THR A 183 8.21 -12.02 -11.05
C THR A 183 7.65 -11.70 -12.43
N THR A 184 7.18 -10.48 -12.57
CA THR A 184 6.74 -9.89 -13.85
C THR A 184 7.11 -8.42 -13.91
N THR A 185 6.98 -7.80 -15.08
CA THR A 185 7.18 -6.35 -15.25
C THR A 185 5.84 -5.65 -15.43
N LEU A 186 5.70 -4.43 -14.88
CA LEU A 186 4.49 -3.64 -15.10
C LEU A 186 4.29 -3.31 -16.58
N ASP A 187 5.39 -3.07 -17.30
CA ASP A 187 5.38 -2.84 -18.75
C ASP A 187 4.74 -3.99 -19.54
N THR A 188 4.89 -5.23 -19.08
CA THR A 188 4.27 -6.41 -19.72
C THR A 188 2.80 -6.53 -19.33
N MET A 189 2.52 -6.46 -18.03
CA MET A 189 1.17 -6.72 -17.50
C MET A 189 0.16 -5.60 -17.81
N LEU A 190 0.66 -4.37 -17.95
CA LEU A 190 -0.16 -3.18 -18.16
C LEU A 190 0.03 -2.57 -19.55
N ALA A 191 0.55 -3.36 -20.50
CA ALA A 191 0.82 -2.91 -21.86
C ALA A 191 -0.40 -2.23 -22.50
N GLY A 192 -0.18 -1.00 -23.01
CA GLY A 192 -1.20 -0.22 -23.72
C GLY A 192 -2.31 0.39 -22.84
N ARG A 193 -2.23 0.27 -21.51
CA ARG A 193 -3.21 0.87 -20.59
C ARG A 193 -2.78 2.28 -20.20
N ASP A 194 -3.77 3.17 -20.06
CA ASP A 194 -3.60 4.45 -19.36
C ASP A 194 -3.91 4.24 -17.88
N ILE A 195 -3.03 4.74 -17.02
CA ILE A 195 -3.09 4.50 -15.58
C ILE A 195 -3.25 5.83 -14.85
N ASP A 196 -4.28 5.94 -14.02
CA ASP A 196 -4.54 7.16 -13.26
C ASP A 196 -3.62 7.27 -12.05
N LEU A 197 -3.38 6.15 -11.35
CA LEU A 197 -2.53 6.12 -10.17
C LEU A 197 -1.80 4.79 -10.04
N ILE A 198 -0.50 4.82 -9.76
CA ILE A 198 0.26 3.66 -9.30
C ILE A 198 0.73 3.94 -7.87
N LYS A 199 0.50 3.01 -6.94
CA LYS A 199 1.21 2.95 -5.65
C LYS A 199 2.25 1.83 -5.70
N ILE A 200 3.45 2.13 -5.22
CA ILE A 200 4.52 1.15 -5.03
C ILE A 200 4.91 1.15 -3.56
N ASP A 201 4.78 0.00 -2.91
CA ASP A 201 5.13 -0.26 -1.50
C ASP A 201 5.65 -1.70 -1.40
N VAL A 202 6.93 -1.91 -1.72
CA VAL A 202 7.52 -3.26 -1.86
C VAL A 202 8.74 -3.44 -0.95
N GLU A 203 8.82 -2.66 0.12
CA GLU A 203 9.80 -2.76 1.21
C GLU A 203 11.26 -2.82 0.72
N GLY A 204 11.66 -1.83 -0.10
CA GLY A 204 13.05 -1.63 -0.54
C GLY A 204 13.36 -2.11 -1.96
N PHE A 205 12.37 -2.60 -2.69
CA PHE A 205 12.50 -3.06 -4.08
C PHE A 205 11.89 -2.08 -5.10
N GLU A 206 11.64 -0.83 -4.70
CA GLU A 206 10.88 0.14 -5.49
C GLU A 206 11.58 0.51 -6.79
N CYS A 207 12.91 0.66 -6.76
CA CYS A 207 13.68 1.03 -7.96
C CYS A 207 13.64 -0.04 -9.05
N GLN A 208 13.57 -1.31 -8.68
CA GLN A 208 13.46 -2.45 -9.61
C GLN A 208 12.07 -2.51 -10.22
N VAL A 209 11.02 -2.29 -9.41
CA VAL A 209 9.66 -2.12 -9.95
C VAL A 209 9.62 -0.99 -10.98
N LEU A 210 10.20 0.18 -10.64
CA LEU A 210 10.28 1.33 -11.54
C LEU A 210 11.06 1.01 -12.82
N ALA A 211 12.16 0.26 -12.72
CA ALA A 211 12.95 -0.15 -13.88
C ALA A 211 12.18 -1.06 -14.85
N GLY A 212 11.26 -1.90 -14.34
CA GLY A 212 10.33 -2.71 -15.13
C GLY A 212 9.02 -2.03 -15.51
N ALA A 213 8.86 -0.73 -15.23
CA ALA A 213 7.63 0.02 -15.43
C ALA A 213 7.80 1.25 -16.32
N LYS A 214 8.92 1.38 -17.05
CA LYS A 214 9.27 2.60 -17.79
C LYS A 214 8.16 3.06 -18.75
N ARG A 215 7.63 2.16 -19.59
CA ARG A 215 6.56 2.48 -20.54
C ARG A 215 5.21 2.68 -19.85
N THR A 216 4.95 1.94 -18.78
CA THR A 216 3.74 2.14 -17.97
C THR A 216 3.73 3.52 -17.30
N ILE A 217 4.86 3.95 -16.73
CA ILE A 217 5.02 5.25 -16.07
C ILE A 217 4.76 6.40 -17.07
N GLU A 218 5.20 6.26 -18.32
CA GLU A 218 4.94 7.28 -19.36
C GLU A 218 3.44 7.55 -19.56
N ARG A 219 2.60 6.54 -19.35
CA ARG A 219 1.13 6.57 -19.45
C ARG A 219 0.42 6.67 -18.11
N THR A 220 1.17 6.97 -17.05
CA THR A 220 0.67 7.12 -15.69
C THR A 220 0.49 8.59 -15.36
N ARG A 221 -0.61 8.94 -14.69
CA ARG A 221 -0.88 10.33 -14.28
C ARG A 221 -0.28 10.67 -12.92
N PHE A 222 -0.42 9.78 -11.94
CA PHE A 222 0.11 9.93 -10.60
C PHE A 222 0.87 8.68 -10.17
N LEU A 223 1.97 8.86 -9.46
CA LEU A 223 2.73 7.76 -8.88
C LEU A 223 2.97 8.09 -7.41
N ILE A 224 2.75 7.12 -6.52
CA ILE A 224 3.10 7.21 -5.11
C ILE A 224 4.09 6.08 -4.83
N VAL A 225 5.27 6.41 -4.31
CA VAL A 225 6.34 5.44 -4.03
C VAL A 225 6.73 5.54 -2.57
N GLU A 226 6.79 4.41 -1.86
CA GLU A 226 7.34 4.39 -0.51
C GLU A 226 8.86 4.65 -0.56
N ALA A 227 9.34 5.57 0.27
CA ALA A 227 10.74 5.88 0.46
C ALA A 227 10.97 6.34 1.91
N GLN A 228 11.60 5.48 2.71
CA GLN A 228 11.73 5.64 4.17
C GLN A 228 12.94 6.51 4.58
N SER A 229 13.72 7.02 3.61
CA SER A 229 14.90 7.86 3.86
C SER A 229 15.13 8.86 2.73
N ALA A 230 15.80 9.98 3.03
CA ALA A 230 16.18 10.98 2.01
C ALA A 230 16.99 10.36 0.85
N GLN A 231 17.86 9.40 1.16
CA GLN A 231 18.63 8.67 0.14
C GLN A 231 17.73 7.84 -0.77
N GLN A 232 16.73 7.15 -0.22
CA GLN A 232 15.76 6.42 -1.04
C GLN A 232 14.91 7.37 -1.89
N ILE A 233 14.50 8.51 -1.34
CA ILE A 233 13.73 9.54 -2.06
C ILE A 233 14.49 9.99 -3.31
N GLU A 234 15.79 10.25 -3.21
CA GLU A 234 16.59 10.61 -4.39
C GLU A 234 16.70 9.46 -5.39
N LYS A 235 16.98 8.23 -4.93
CA LYS A 235 17.02 7.05 -5.83
C LYS A 235 15.73 6.83 -6.61
N VAL A 236 14.57 6.90 -5.94
CA VAL A 236 13.28 6.72 -6.62
C VAL A 236 12.99 7.90 -7.56
N THR A 237 13.41 9.12 -7.21
CA THR A 237 13.28 10.30 -8.08
C THR A 237 14.10 10.13 -9.36
N GLU A 238 15.35 9.68 -9.24
CA GLU A 238 16.20 9.35 -10.39
C GLU A 238 15.59 8.23 -11.24
N ALA A 239 15.03 7.20 -10.61
CA ALA A 239 14.41 6.06 -11.30
C ALA A 239 13.10 6.42 -12.03
N VAL A 240 12.28 7.33 -11.48
CA VAL A 240 11.09 7.87 -12.14
C VAL A 240 11.46 8.71 -13.37
N GLY A 241 12.61 9.38 -13.32
CA GLY A 241 13.15 10.16 -14.42
C GLY A 241 12.62 11.61 -14.48
N PRO A 242 13.07 12.38 -15.48
CA PRO A 242 12.77 13.80 -15.59
C PRO A 242 11.30 14.06 -15.97
N GLY A 243 10.84 15.31 -15.77
CA GLY A 243 9.50 15.75 -16.16
C GLY A 243 8.40 15.51 -15.13
N TRP A 244 8.76 15.02 -13.95
CA TRP A 244 7.86 14.82 -12.82
C TRP A 244 8.14 15.84 -11.70
N ALA A 245 7.10 16.51 -11.23
CA ALA A 245 7.13 17.20 -9.94
C ALA A 245 6.94 16.17 -8.82
N ARG A 246 7.48 16.46 -7.62
CA ARG A 246 7.34 15.60 -6.44
C ARG A 246 6.81 16.37 -5.23
N SER A 247 6.01 15.70 -4.41
CA SER A 247 5.60 16.17 -3.08
C SER A 247 5.65 15.02 -2.07
N ILE A 248 6.01 15.30 -0.82
CA ILE A 248 6.03 14.29 0.24
C ILE A 248 4.60 14.06 0.76
N LEU A 249 4.21 12.79 0.87
CA LEU A 249 2.99 12.32 1.54
C LEU A 249 3.42 11.59 2.82
N GLY A 250 2.91 12.03 3.97
CA GLY A 250 3.24 11.37 5.23
C GLY A 250 4.75 11.36 5.55
N PRO A 251 5.19 10.47 6.47
CA PRO A 251 6.60 10.22 6.77
C PRO A 251 7.38 9.44 5.73
N SER A 252 6.75 8.61 4.90
CA SER A 252 7.45 7.60 4.10
C SER A 252 6.99 7.47 2.65
N ASP A 253 6.16 8.38 2.14
CA ASP A 253 5.68 8.29 0.76
C ASP A 253 6.02 9.55 -0.04
N VAL A 254 6.36 9.35 -1.31
CA VAL A 254 6.59 10.45 -2.26
C VAL A 254 5.61 10.31 -3.40
N MET A 255 4.86 11.36 -3.66
CA MET A 255 3.98 11.47 -4.82
C MET A 255 4.69 12.19 -5.95
N PHE A 256 4.68 11.59 -7.13
CA PHE A 256 5.11 12.16 -8.39
C PHE A 256 3.89 12.47 -9.27
N TYR A 257 3.90 13.62 -9.92
CA TYR A 257 2.87 14.06 -10.86
C TYR A 257 3.46 14.94 -11.95
N ARG A 258 2.81 15.00 -13.12
CA ARG A 258 3.17 15.98 -14.16
C ARG A 258 2.51 17.34 -13.84
N PRO A 259 3.26 18.45 -13.90
CA PRO A 259 2.72 19.79 -13.68
C PRO A 259 1.71 20.21 -14.77
#